data_AF-A0A3B9C2R8-F1
#
_entry.id   AF-A0A3B9C2R8-F1
#
_cell.length_a   1.000
_cell.length_b   1.000
_cell.length_c   1.000
_cell.angle_alpha   90.00
_cell.angle_beta   90.00
_cell.angle_gamma   90.00
#
_symmetry.space_group_name_H-M   'P 1'
#
loop_
_entity.id
_entity.type
_entity.pdbx_description
1 polymer ?
#
loop_
_entity_poly.entity_id
_entity_poly.type
_entity_poly.pdbx_seq_one_letter_code
_entity_poly.pdbx_strand_id
1 'polypeptide(L)'
;MKKMKIACLGWGSLIWRPDNLLIRRKWFTDGPFLPIEFARKSKDGRLTLVITDKAKPVRTLWALMATDDLDKAKSSLQTREGIPENKLDTLIASVTSNEQTTDSIKLIIQNWVKRLQLDAAIL
;
A
#
# COMPACT_ATOMS: atom_id res chain seq x y z
N MET A 1 -13.82 -17.01 13.42
CA MET A 1 -12.98 -16.76 12.22
C MET A 1 -11.79 -15.91 12.61
N LYS A 2 -10.59 -16.21 12.11
CA LYS A 2 -9.38 -15.41 12.36
C LYS A 2 -9.55 -14.05 11.66
N LYS A 3 -9.36 -12.94 12.39
CA LYS A 3 -9.37 -11.59 11.81
C LYS A 3 -8.08 -11.36 11.03
N MET A 4 -8.16 -10.91 9.77
CA MET A 4 -6.98 -10.56 8.99
C MET A 4 -6.34 -9.28 9.53
N LYS A 5 -5.01 -9.26 9.58
CA LYS A 5 -4.20 -8.07 9.85
C LYS A 5 -3.67 -7.52 8.53
N ILE A 6 -4.19 -6.37 8.12
CA ILE A 6 -3.89 -5.77 6.83
C ILE A 6 -3.07 -4.50 7.06
N ALA A 7 -1.92 -4.38 6.41
CA ALA A 7 -1.15 -3.13 6.36
C ALA A 7 -1.58 -2.27 5.16
N CYS A 8 -1.56 -0.96 5.32
CA CYS A 8 -1.53 -0.01 4.23
C CYS A 8 -0.11 0.57 4.15
N LEU A 9 0.60 0.32 3.05
CA LEU A 9 1.87 0.97 2.77
C LEU A 9 1.58 2.37 2.22
N GLY A 10 2.43 3.33 2.57
CA GLY A 10 2.17 4.72 2.19
C GLY A 10 3.41 5.59 2.10
N TRP A 11 3.26 6.64 1.31
CA TRP A 11 4.24 7.69 1.07
C TRP A 11 3.52 9.01 0.78
N GLY A 12 4.23 10.14 0.89
CA GLY A 12 3.70 11.45 0.54
C GLY A 12 2.44 11.84 1.35
N SER A 13 1.41 12.32 0.65
CA SER A 13 0.17 12.85 1.25
C SER A 13 -0.63 11.84 2.05
N LEU A 14 -0.49 10.54 1.76
CA LEU A 14 -1.20 9.51 2.51
C LEU A 14 -0.81 9.52 4.00
N ILE A 15 0.45 9.88 4.29
CA ILE A 15 1.00 9.89 5.65
C ILE A 15 0.50 11.11 6.44
N TRP A 16 0.70 12.32 5.90
CA TRP A 16 0.41 13.57 6.61
C TRP A 16 -1.04 14.05 6.46
N ARG A 17 -1.80 13.47 5.53
CA ARG A 17 -3.23 13.74 5.32
C ARG A 17 -3.99 12.44 5.00
N PRO A 18 -4.20 11.55 5.98
CA PRO A 18 -4.91 10.29 5.75
C PRO A 18 -6.43 10.47 5.56
N ASP A 19 -7.00 11.62 5.92
CA ASP A 19 -8.44 11.92 5.86
C ASP A 19 -9.30 10.77 6.45
N ASN A 20 -10.20 10.20 5.65
CA ASN A 20 -11.11 9.12 6.05
C ASN A 20 -10.55 7.71 5.80
N LEU A 21 -9.24 7.57 5.55
CA LEU A 21 -8.62 6.26 5.38
C LEU A 21 -8.78 5.43 6.66
N LEU A 22 -9.25 4.19 6.51
CA LEU A 22 -9.54 3.27 7.62
C LEU A 22 -8.26 2.66 8.20
N ILE A 23 -7.35 3.49 8.69
CA ILE A 23 -6.14 3.09 9.42
C ILE A 23 -6.27 3.37 10.92
N ARG A 24 -5.62 2.54 11.71
CA ARG A 24 -5.24 2.91 13.08
C ARG A 24 -4.18 3.98 12.91
N ARG A 25 -4.46 5.22 13.36
CA ARG A 25 -3.75 6.49 13.08
C ARG A 25 -2.24 6.56 13.49
N LYS A 26 -1.53 5.44 13.50
CA LYS A 26 -0.10 5.31 13.74
C LYS A 26 0.58 4.78 12.47
N TRP A 27 1.52 5.57 11.97
CA TRP A 27 2.45 5.16 10.92
C TRP A 27 3.72 4.60 11.55
N PHE A 28 4.15 3.44 11.08
CA PHE A 28 5.36 2.75 11.48
C PHE A 28 6.45 2.97 10.42
N THR A 29 7.69 3.07 10.88
CA THR A 29 8.84 3.47 10.07
C THR A 29 9.72 2.31 9.63
N ASP A 30 9.24 1.07 9.76
CA ASP A 30 9.98 -0.17 9.45
C ASP A 30 9.32 -0.97 8.29
N GLY A 31 8.68 -0.27 7.36
CA GLY A 31 8.11 -0.84 6.14
C GLY A 31 9.16 -1.45 5.20
N PRO A 32 8.72 -2.16 4.14
CA PRO A 32 9.62 -2.73 3.15
C PRO A 32 10.34 -1.61 2.38
N PHE A 33 11.53 -1.94 1.87
CA PHE A 33 12.20 -1.09 0.88
C PHE A 33 11.60 -1.35 -0.49
N LEU A 34 11.00 -0.33 -1.10
CA LEU A 34 10.43 -0.42 -2.44
C LEU A 34 11.09 0.63 -3.34
N PRO A 35 11.33 0.33 -4.62
CA PRO A 35 11.94 1.27 -5.54
C PRO A 35 10.87 2.25 -6.04
N ILE A 36 10.65 3.30 -5.23
CA ILE A 36 9.61 4.31 -5.43
C ILE A 36 10.26 5.59 -5.98
N GLU A 37 9.76 6.11 -7.10
CA GLU A 37 10.27 7.33 -7.74
C GLU A 37 9.15 8.25 -8.25
N PHE A 38 9.43 9.56 -8.31
CA PHE A 38 8.55 10.57 -8.89
C PHE A 38 8.58 10.49 -10.42
N ALA A 39 7.76 9.63 -11.03
CA ALA A 39 7.79 9.45 -12.49
C ALA A 39 6.51 9.89 -13.22
N ARG A 40 5.42 10.21 -12.52
CA ARG A 40 4.14 10.53 -13.16
C ARG A 40 3.65 11.92 -12.76
N LYS A 41 3.26 12.77 -13.72
CA LYS A 41 2.59 14.04 -13.43
C LYS A 41 1.08 13.81 -13.29
N SER A 42 0.48 14.18 -12.17
CA SER A 42 -0.97 14.17 -11.96
C SER A 42 -1.63 15.29 -12.78
N LYS A 43 -2.97 15.23 -12.92
CA LYS A 43 -3.73 16.22 -13.69
C LYS A 43 -3.63 17.64 -13.12
N ASP A 44 -3.43 17.79 -11.81
CA ASP A 44 -3.18 19.07 -11.12
C ASP A 44 -1.69 19.48 -11.12
N GLY A 45 -0.84 18.75 -11.85
CA GLY A 45 0.55 19.11 -12.09
C GLY A 45 1.56 18.61 -11.05
N ARG A 46 1.13 17.83 -10.06
CA ARG A 46 2.01 17.25 -9.03
C ARG A 46 2.75 16.03 -9.55
N LEU A 47 3.97 15.79 -9.08
CA LEU A 47 4.64 14.51 -9.31
C LEU A 47 4.04 13.46 -8.38
N THR A 48 3.69 12.31 -8.94
CA THR A 48 3.13 11.13 -8.28
C THR A 48 4.17 10.03 -8.30
N LEU A 49 4.23 9.34 -7.17
CA LEU A 49 5.20 8.29 -6.91
C LEU A 49 4.72 6.99 -7.55
N VAL A 50 5.63 6.30 -8.24
CA VAL A 50 5.40 4.99 -8.86
C VAL A 50 6.47 4.01 -8.41
N ILE A 51 6.14 2.73 -8.38
CA ILE A 51 7.12 1.67 -8.19
C ILE A 51 7.74 1.35 -9.55
N THR A 52 9.07 1.42 -9.66
CA THR A 52 9.84 1.07 -10.86
C THR A 52 11.16 0.43 -10.46
N ASP A 53 11.51 -0.67 -11.11
CA ASP A 53 12.79 -1.37 -10.98
C ASP A 53 14.05 -0.49 -11.16
N LYS A 54 13.93 0.67 -11.82
CA LYS A 54 15.02 1.62 -12.05
C LYS A 54 15.27 2.57 -10.89
N ALA A 55 14.32 2.68 -9.96
CA ALA A 55 14.44 3.58 -8.82
C ALA A 55 15.30 2.97 -7.70
N LYS A 56 15.99 3.84 -6.95
CA LYS A 56 16.67 3.41 -5.73
C LYS A 56 15.61 2.99 -4.68
N PRO A 57 15.73 1.79 -4.06
CA PRO A 57 14.82 1.39 -3.00
C PRO A 57 14.83 2.37 -1.83
N VAL A 58 13.65 2.83 -1.42
CA VAL A 58 13.44 3.68 -0.26
C VAL A 58 12.56 2.98 0.75
N ARG A 59 12.77 3.26 2.03
CA ARG A 59 11.96 2.68 3.10
C ARG A 59 10.56 3.29 3.09
N THR A 60 9.54 2.45 2.98
CA THR A 60 8.14 2.88 3.07
C THR A 60 7.68 3.02 4.52
N LEU A 61 6.66 3.86 4.74
CA LEU A 61 5.89 3.81 5.98
C LEU A 61 4.70 2.87 5.80
N TRP A 62 4.15 2.41 6.92
CA TRP A 62 2.94 1.61 6.90
C TRP A 62 2.05 1.90 8.10
N ALA A 63 0.75 1.71 7.95
CA ALA A 63 -0.22 1.78 9.04
C ALA A 63 -1.08 0.50 9.04
N LEU A 64 -1.53 0.08 10.22
CA LEU A 64 -2.42 -1.06 10.34
C LEU A 64 -3.85 -0.63 10.01
N MET A 65 -4.55 -1.36 9.15
CA MET A 65 -5.95 -1.09 8.85
C MET A 65 -6.83 -1.30 10.10
N ALA A 66 -7.89 -0.50 10.19
CA ALA A 66 -8.97 -0.62 11.17
C ALA A 66 -10.06 -1.61 10.75
N THR A 67 -9.90 -2.24 9.59
CA THR A 67 -10.76 -3.31 9.04
C THR A 67 -9.95 -4.60 8.88
N ASP A 68 -10.61 -5.75 8.99
CA ASP A 68 -10.09 -7.08 8.70
C ASP A 68 -10.59 -7.65 7.35
N ASP A 69 -11.38 -6.85 6.62
CA ASP A 69 -11.84 -7.13 5.26
C ASP A 69 -10.92 -6.45 4.24
N LEU A 70 -10.33 -7.25 3.33
CA LEU A 70 -9.39 -6.80 2.31
C LEU A 70 -10.04 -5.91 1.24
N ASP A 71 -11.26 -6.23 0.82
CA ASP A 71 -11.97 -5.44 -0.18
C ASP A 71 -12.34 -4.08 0.41
N LYS A 72 -12.83 -4.07 1.66
CA LYS A 72 -13.08 -2.82 2.40
C LYS A 72 -11.81 -2.00 2.60
N ALA A 73 -10.66 -2.65 2.81
CA ALA A 73 -9.37 -1.98 2.92
C ALA A 73 -8.98 -1.31 1.58
N LYS A 74 -9.08 -2.06 0.47
CA LYS A 74 -8.83 -1.54 -0.89
C LYS A 74 -9.76 -0.38 -1.24
N SER A 75 -11.07 -0.50 -0.99
CA SER A 75 -12.06 0.56 -1.25
C SER A 75 -11.83 1.80 -0.39
N SER A 76 -11.34 1.65 0.85
CA SER A 76 -10.99 2.79 1.69
C SER A 76 -9.81 3.57 1.12
N LEU A 77 -8.75 2.87 0.68
CA LEU A 77 -7.60 3.51 0.03
C LEU A 77 -7.98 4.14 -1.31
N GLN A 78 -8.76 3.43 -2.12
CA GLN A 78 -9.30 3.94 -3.38
C GLN A 78 -10.07 5.26 -3.20
N THR A 79 -11.01 5.28 -2.23
CA THR A 79 -11.81 6.47 -1.91
C THR A 79 -10.90 7.62 -1.50
N ARG A 80 -9.88 7.34 -0.67
CA ARG A 80 -8.91 8.34 -0.25
C ARG A 80 -8.11 8.90 -1.44
N GLU A 81 -7.66 8.06 -2.34
CA GLU A 81 -6.88 8.46 -3.52
C GLU A 81 -7.73 9.05 -4.65
N GLY A 82 -9.06 9.08 -4.51
CA GLY A 82 -9.98 9.58 -5.54
C GLY A 82 -9.96 8.73 -6.82
N ILE A 83 -9.71 7.43 -6.68
CA ILE A 83 -9.61 6.49 -7.80
C ILE A 83 -11.03 6.06 -8.23
N PRO A 84 -11.39 6.16 -9.51
CA PRO A 84 -12.67 5.66 -10.02
C PRO A 84 -12.87 4.16 -9.77
N GLU A 85 -14.12 3.72 -9.60
CA GLU A 85 -14.48 2.31 -9.35
C GLU A 85 -13.88 1.34 -10.37
N ASN A 86 -13.98 1.67 -11.65
CA ASN A 86 -13.45 0.85 -12.74
C ASN A 86 -11.91 0.77 -12.82
N LYS A 87 -11.19 1.43 -11.91
CA LYS A 87 -9.71 1.40 -11.85
C LYS A 87 -9.16 0.78 -10.58
N LEU A 88 -10.03 0.31 -9.66
CA LEU A 88 -9.60 -0.28 -8.39
C LEU A 88 -8.50 -1.31 -8.57
N ASP A 89 -8.72 -2.33 -9.40
CA ASP A 89 -7.78 -3.45 -9.56
C ASP A 89 -6.53 -3.10 -10.37
N THR A 90 -6.50 -1.94 -11.01
CA THR A 90 -5.34 -1.46 -11.78
C THR A 90 -4.46 -0.48 -11.01
N LEU A 91 -5.02 0.21 -10.01
CA LEU A 91 -4.34 1.29 -9.30
C LEU A 91 -4.19 1.04 -7.80
N ILE A 92 -4.92 0.08 -7.22
CA ILE A 92 -4.72 -0.38 -5.84
C ILE A 92 -4.20 -1.81 -5.88
N ALA A 93 -2.96 -2.00 -5.49
CA ALA A 93 -2.36 -3.32 -5.37
C ALA A 93 -2.66 -3.91 -3.99
N SER A 94 -2.79 -5.23 -3.93
CA SER A 94 -2.80 -5.99 -2.68
C SER A 94 -1.85 -7.16 -2.78
N VAL A 95 -1.08 -7.39 -1.72
CA VAL A 95 -0.20 -8.54 -1.58
C VAL A 95 -0.58 -9.34 -0.33
N THR A 96 -0.86 -10.63 -0.48
CA THR A 96 -1.20 -11.52 0.65
C THR A 96 -0.01 -12.38 1.05
N SER A 97 0.02 -12.81 2.32
CA SER A 97 1.10 -13.67 2.82
C SER A 97 1.18 -15.02 2.10
N ASN A 98 0.11 -15.46 1.42
CA ASN A 98 0.01 -16.81 0.88
C ASN A 98 -0.13 -16.84 -0.65
N GLU A 99 -0.11 -15.69 -1.34
CA GLU A 99 -0.19 -15.71 -2.81
C GLU A 99 1.08 -16.29 -3.43
N GLN A 100 0.93 -16.94 -4.58
CA GLN A 100 2.06 -17.36 -5.39
C GLN A 100 2.38 -16.25 -6.39
N THR A 101 3.63 -15.78 -6.39
CA THR A 101 4.06 -14.70 -7.29
C THR A 101 5.54 -14.84 -7.66
N THR A 102 5.86 -14.48 -8.89
CA THR A 102 7.24 -14.36 -9.40
C THR A 102 7.69 -12.91 -9.52
N ASP A 103 6.80 -11.95 -9.23
CA ASP A 103 7.09 -10.52 -9.26
C ASP A 103 7.98 -10.15 -8.08
N SER A 104 9.13 -9.54 -8.37
CA SER A 104 10.16 -9.22 -7.37
C SER A 104 9.66 -8.23 -6.31
N ILE A 105 8.82 -7.26 -6.68
CA ILE A 105 8.23 -6.28 -5.76
C ILE A 105 7.22 -6.98 -4.85
N LYS A 106 6.34 -7.80 -5.41
CA LYS A 106 5.38 -8.57 -4.60
C LYS A 106 6.09 -9.51 -3.65
N LEU A 107 7.20 -10.15 -4.05
CA LEU A 107 8.01 -10.99 -3.17
C LEU A 107 8.61 -10.20 -2.00
N ILE A 108 9.12 -8.99 -2.23
CA ILE A 108 9.61 -8.11 -1.16
C ILE A 108 8.49 -7.79 -0.16
N ILE A 109 7.33 -7.37 -0.65
CA ILE A 109 6.18 -7.04 0.20
C ILE A 109 5.70 -8.29 0.95
N GLN A 110 5.58 -9.44 0.28
CA GLN A 110 5.14 -10.69 0.88
C GLN A 110 6.08 -11.15 2.00
N ASN A 111 7.39 -11.14 1.76
CA ASN A 111 8.39 -11.50 2.78
C ASN A 111 8.30 -10.57 4.00
N TRP A 112 8.08 -9.28 3.76
CA TRP A 112 7.87 -8.31 4.83
C TRP A 112 6.57 -8.55 5.60
N VAL A 113 5.45 -8.82 4.91
CA VAL A 113 4.14 -9.17 5.50
C VAL A 113 4.28 -10.40 6.42
N LYS A 114 4.92 -11.47 5.92
CA LYS A 114 5.19 -12.70 6.68
C LYS A 114 6.01 -12.43 7.94
N ARG A 115 7.10 -11.66 7.82
CA ARG A 115 8.00 -11.32 8.93
C ARG A 115 7.27 -10.59 10.06
N LEU A 116 6.32 -9.70 9.73
CA LEU A 116 5.51 -8.97 10.72
C LEU A 116 4.26 -9.73 11.19
N GLN A 117 4.08 -10.98 10.74
CA GLN A 117 2.89 -11.79 11.05
C GLN A 117 1.58 -11.08 10.67
N LEU A 118 1.61 -10.35 9.55
CA LEU A 118 0.44 -9.77 8.90
C LEU A 118 -0.11 -10.76 7.87
N ASP A 119 -1.37 -10.61 7.49
CA ASP A 119 -2.02 -11.47 6.51
C ASP A 119 -2.00 -10.83 5.10
N ALA A 120 -1.97 -9.50 5.01
CA ALA A 120 -1.89 -8.78 3.72
C ALA A 120 -1.32 -7.35 3.84
N ALA A 121 -0.96 -6.77 2.71
CA ALA A 121 -0.67 -5.35 2.53
C ALA A 121 -1.41 -4.78 1.30
N ILE A 122 -1.86 -3.53 1.39
CA ILE A 122 -2.38 -2.74 0.27
C ILE A 122 -1.50 -1.51 0.02
N LEU A 123 -1.43 -1.06 -1.22
CA LEU A 123 -0.64 0.11 -1.66
C LEU A 123 -1.12 0.68 -3.00
#